data_AF-A0A067M9L8-F1
#
_entry.id   AF-A0A067M9L8-F1
#
_cell.length_a   1.000
_cell.length_b   1.000
_cell.length_c   1.000
_cell.angle_alpha   90.00
_cell.angle_beta   90.00
_cell.angle_gamma   90.00
#
_symmetry.space_group_name_H-M   'P 1'
#
loop_
_entity.id
_entity.type
_entity.pdbx_description
1 polymer ?
#
loop_
_entity_poly.entity_id
_entity_poly.type
_entity_poly.pdbx_seq_one_letter_code
_entity_poly.pdbx_strand_id
1 'polypeptide(L)'
;MPGFFHIKMACAEAIWKIFIEATKPGPGGSSHKHSIFTLCALLRPKEIAKIGSNPGFRMQHTLINHVLAASILLCWTNEVRARYGYGTLEEWAKHSPTYDDFVDISEEIVKSHVAPQAFHPPTEDEGADMVRDTMKVWNWDALLYTMTSHAANTGDVGRVEQLLLLWIYIWKGVGKHKYAKHITDFLLNLNEGWPPRLSRAIRLNWLVNPTGKPDGFRGVDWVLEWNNLRHKRTHSGQGPNQTIRYIIKQSPLVEVFQNTHKVIEVGFALTSRTLKHPPPVMKKTLEHVRSYMESEKMLTLQRGRKLGKKAVVDYALKATARWMQAMLESMGNIF
;
A
#
# COMPACT_ATOMS: atom_id res chain seq x y z
N MET A 1 15.57 -16.11 -1.77
CA MET A 1 14.17 -15.79 -1.41
C MET A 1 14.01 -14.28 -1.39
N PRO A 2 13.05 -13.70 -2.14
CA PRO A 2 12.79 -12.27 -2.15
C PRO A 2 12.42 -11.76 -0.75
N GLY A 3 13.01 -10.64 -0.35
CA GLY A 3 12.62 -9.96 0.87
C GLY A 3 11.24 -9.31 0.74
N PHE A 4 10.27 -9.73 1.54
CA PHE A 4 8.90 -9.23 1.44
C PHE A 4 8.77 -7.77 1.88
N PHE A 5 9.60 -7.30 2.81
CA PHE A 5 9.62 -5.87 3.16
C PHE A 5 10.04 -5.02 1.97
N HIS A 6 11.08 -5.42 1.24
CA HIS A 6 11.53 -4.74 0.03
C HIS A 6 10.51 -4.83 -1.10
N ILE A 7 9.80 -5.96 -1.24
CA ILE A 7 8.65 -6.08 -2.15
C ILE A 7 7.59 -5.02 -1.81
N LYS A 8 7.18 -4.93 -0.54
CA LYS A 8 6.17 -3.97 -0.09
C LYS A 8 6.62 -2.52 -0.31
N MET A 9 7.91 -2.23 -0.15
CA MET A 9 8.50 -0.93 -0.51
C MET A 9 8.36 -0.66 -2.01
N ALA A 10 8.67 -1.65 -2.86
CA ALA A 10 8.55 -1.52 -4.31
C ALA A 10 7.09 -1.34 -4.76
N CYS A 11 6.11 -1.99 -4.10
CA CYS A 11 4.68 -1.77 -4.32
C CYS A 11 4.27 -0.32 -4.01
N ALA A 12 4.66 0.19 -2.83
CA ALA A 12 4.33 1.55 -2.40
C ALA A 12 4.96 2.61 -3.33
N GLU A 13 6.20 2.39 -3.76
CA GLU A 13 6.88 3.27 -4.70
C GLU A 13 6.23 3.24 -6.08
N ALA A 14 5.73 2.08 -6.54
CA ALA A 14 5.01 1.99 -7.81
C ALA A 14 3.73 2.84 -7.80
N ILE A 15 2.92 2.75 -6.73
CA ILE A 15 1.74 3.61 -6.56
C ILE A 15 2.16 5.10 -6.52
N TRP A 16 3.23 5.43 -5.81
CA TRP A 16 3.74 6.79 -5.77
C TRP A 16 4.10 7.31 -7.17
N LYS A 17 4.79 6.51 -8.00
CA LYS A 17 5.13 6.89 -9.38
C LYS A 17 3.89 7.16 -10.23
N ILE A 18 2.89 6.28 -10.15
CA ILE A 18 1.66 6.35 -10.96
C ILE A 18 0.83 7.60 -10.61
N PHE A 19 0.59 7.83 -9.32
CA PHE A 19 -0.42 8.80 -8.90
C PHE A 19 0.14 10.11 -8.37
N ILE A 20 1.37 10.11 -7.85
CA ILE A 20 1.95 11.26 -7.15
C ILE A 20 3.05 11.88 -8.01
N GLU A 21 4.05 11.12 -8.44
CA GLU A 21 5.13 11.64 -9.28
C GLU A 21 4.62 12.17 -10.62
N ALA A 22 3.68 11.46 -11.24
CA ALA A 22 3.09 11.86 -12.51
C ALA A 22 2.26 13.16 -12.42
N THR A 23 1.67 13.46 -11.26
CA THR A 23 0.72 14.57 -11.08
C THR A 23 1.25 15.73 -10.22
N LYS A 24 2.45 15.59 -9.65
CA LYS A 24 3.08 16.64 -8.86
C LYS A 24 3.22 17.93 -9.68
N PRO A 25 3.18 19.10 -9.01
CA PRO A 25 3.31 20.37 -9.70
C PRO A 25 4.70 20.51 -10.31
N GLY A 26 4.78 21.13 -11.48
CA GLY A 26 6.05 21.59 -12.05
C GLY A 26 6.63 22.77 -11.27
N PRO A 27 7.88 23.20 -11.56
CA PRO A 27 8.45 24.40 -10.96
C PRO A 27 7.52 25.62 -11.18
N GLY A 28 7.10 26.26 -10.10
CA GLY A 28 6.19 27.43 -10.13
C GLY A 28 4.73 27.13 -10.45
N GLY A 29 4.34 25.85 -10.63
CA GLY A 29 2.96 25.45 -10.92
C GLY A 29 2.16 25.02 -9.70
N SER A 30 0.84 25.02 -9.81
CA SER A 30 -0.06 24.38 -8.85
C SER A 30 -0.41 22.95 -9.28
N SER A 31 -0.73 22.08 -8.32
CA SER A 31 -1.23 20.73 -8.63
C SER A 31 -2.65 20.80 -9.14
N HIS A 32 -3.04 19.87 -10.02
CA HIS A 32 -4.45 19.75 -10.40
C HIS A 32 -5.30 19.44 -9.16
N LYS A 33 -6.40 20.18 -8.95
CA LYS A 33 -7.23 20.04 -7.75
C LYS A 33 -7.78 18.62 -7.54
N HIS A 34 -8.05 17.90 -8.63
CA HIS A 34 -8.52 16.50 -8.60
C HIS A 34 -7.40 15.44 -8.59
N SER A 35 -6.14 15.82 -8.39
CA SER A 35 -5.04 14.85 -8.35
C SER A 35 -4.94 14.14 -7.00
N ILE A 36 -4.46 12.89 -7.01
CA ILE A 36 -4.11 12.17 -5.78
C ILE A 36 -3.01 12.90 -5.00
N PHE A 37 -2.11 13.61 -5.69
CA PHE A 37 -1.12 14.48 -5.04
C PHE A 37 -1.79 15.52 -4.14
N THR A 38 -2.84 16.19 -4.62
CA THR A 38 -3.61 17.17 -3.82
C THR A 38 -4.23 16.52 -2.58
N LEU A 39 -4.80 15.33 -2.71
CA LEU A 39 -5.33 14.58 -1.56
C LEU A 39 -4.23 14.23 -0.54
N CYS A 40 -3.04 13.84 -1.01
CA CYS A 40 -1.88 13.61 -0.15
C CYS A 40 -1.40 14.90 0.54
N ALA A 41 -1.44 16.03 -0.17
CA ALA A 41 -1.08 17.35 0.37
C ALA A 41 -2.06 17.80 1.47
N LEU A 42 -3.36 17.48 1.35
CA LEU A 42 -4.35 17.73 2.41
C LEU A 42 -4.04 16.92 3.68
N LEU A 43 -3.55 15.68 3.53
CA LEU A 43 -3.15 14.84 4.66
C LEU A 43 -1.88 15.35 5.36
N ARG A 44 -0.94 15.95 4.62
CA ARG A 44 0.36 16.42 5.14
C ARG A 44 0.75 17.78 4.54
N PRO A 45 0.07 18.87 4.90
CA PRO A 45 0.27 20.18 4.26
C PRO A 45 1.66 20.77 4.52
N LYS A 46 2.36 20.32 5.57
CA LYS A 46 3.73 20.76 5.91
C LYS A 46 4.83 19.96 5.20
N GLU A 47 4.50 18.87 4.51
CA GLU A 47 5.46 17.95 3.89
C GLU A 47 5.27 17.82 2.37
N ILE A 48 4.60 18.77 1.71
CA ILE A 48 4.25 18.72 0.28
C ILE A 48 5.48 18.50 -0.62
N ALA A 49 6.57 19.23 -0.37
CA ALA A 49 7.81 19.09 -1.13
C ALA A 49 8.42 17.67 -1.01
N LYS A 50 8.29 17.06 0.16
CA LYS A 50 8.76 15.70 0.44
C LYS A 50 7.88 14.64 -0.22
N ILE A 51 6.56 14.88 -0.28
CA ILE A 51 5.61 14.03 -1.02
C ILE A 51 5.97 13.99 -2.51
N GLY A 52 6.30 15.13 -3.12
CA GLY A 52 6.58 15.21 -4.57
C GLY A 52 7.98 14.82 -5.01
N SER A 53 8.94 14.67 -4.09
CA SER A 53 10.34 14.39 -4.43
C SER A 53 10.66 12.90 -4.33
N ASN A 54 10.93 12.40 -3.12
CA ASN A 54 11.23 11.00 -2.86
C ASN A 54 10.84 10.64 -1.42
N PRO A 55 9.53 10.48 -1.14
CA PRO A 55 9.07 10.20 0.20
C PRO A 55 9.52 8.80 0.64
N GLY A 56 10.06 8.68 1.85
CA GLY A 56 10.43 7.37 2.40
C GLY A 56 9.22 6.44 2.53
N PHE A 57 9.47 5.13 2.51
CA PHE A 57 8.44 4.08 2.51
C PHE A 57 7.32 4.29 3.54
N ARG A 58 7.66 4.65 4.78
CA ARG A 58 6.66 4.87 5.84
C ARG A 58 5.65 5.96 5.45
N MET A 59 6.11 7.04 4.82
CA MET A 59 5.23 8.10 4.37
C MET A 59 4.32 7.60 3.25
N GLN A 60 4.89 6.94 2.23
CA GLN A 60 4.11 6.35 1.12
C GLN A 60 3.05 5.39 1.64
N HIS A 61 3.43 4.44 2.51
CA HIS A 61 2.53 3.50 3.16
C HIS A 61 1.37 4.21 3.87
N THR A 62 1.65 5.25 4.66
CA THR A 62 0.59 5.99 5.37
C THR A 62 -0.33 6.76 4.43
N LEU A 63 0.21 7.40 3.39
CA LEU A 63 -0.59 8.18 2.45
C LEU A 63 -1.53 7.27 1.64
N ILE A 64 -1.05 6.13 1.15
CA ILE A 64 -1.86 5.17 0.41
C ILE A 64 -3.04 4.71 1.25
N ASN A 65 -2.79 4.26 2.49
CA ASN A 65 -3.86 3.77 3.37
C ASN A 65 -4.84 4.88 3.76
N HIS A 66 -4.38 6.10 4.04
CA HIS A 66 -5.28 7.17 4.47
C HIS A 66 -6.14 7.72 3.33
N VAL A 67 -5.58 7.92 2.13
CA VAL A 67 -6.38 8.34 0.97
C VAL A 67 -7.37 7.24 0.57
N LEU A 68 -6.97 5.97 0.59
CA LEU A 68 -7.87 4.85 0.37
C LEU A 68 -8.99 4.82 1.41
N ALA A 69 -8.67 4.93 2.70
CA ALA A 69 -9.67 4.94 3.77
C ALA A 69 -10.69 6.07 3.58
N ALA A 70 -10.23 7.29 3.27
CA ALA A 70 -11.13 8.42 2.98
C ALA A 70 -12.04 8.14 1.78
N SER A 71 -11.49 7.58 0.70
CA SER A 71 -12.27 7.23 -0.50
C SER A 71 -13.30 6.15 -0.23
N ILE A 72 -12.91 5.05 0.41
CA ILE A 72 -13.82 3.93 0.70
C ILE A 72 -14.91 4.37 1.68
N LEU A 73 -14.58 5.13 2.73
CA LEU A 73 -15.57 5.69 3.65
C LEU A 73 -16.57 6.63 2.94
N LEU A 74 -16.13 7.37 1.93
CA LEU A 74 -17.04 8.18 1.10
C LEU A 74 -17.96 7.29 0.25
N CYS A 75 -17.44 6.23 -0.37
CA CYS A 75 -18.26 5.26 -1.10
C CYS A 75 -19.34 4.64 -0.19
N TRP A 76 -18.94 4.18 1.00
CA TRP A 76 -19.87 3.67 2.01
C TRP A 76 -20.94 4.70 2.37
N THR A 77 -20.54 5.95 2.63
CA THR A 77 -21.48 7.02 2.98
C THR A 77 -22.51 7.23 1.87
N ASN A 78 -22.07 7.22 0.61
CA ASN A 78 -22.94 7.40 -0.55
C ASN A 78 -23.90 6.23 -0.75
N GLU A 79 -23.42 4.99 -0.65
CA GLU A 79 -24.26 3.77 -0.79
C GLU A 79 -25.30 3.68 0.32
N VAL A 80 -24.89 3.90 1.57
CA VAL A 80 -25.81 3.89 2.72
C VAL A 80 -26.87 4.97 2.58
N ARG A 81 -26.48 6.18 2.17
CA ARG A 81 -27.41 7.28 1.90
C ARG A 81 -28.38 6.93 0.78
N ALA A 82 -27.90 6.35 -0.32
CA ALA A 82 -28.73 6.00 -1.48
C ALA A 82 -29.73 4.87 -1.19
N ARG A 83 -29.31 3.83 -0.44
CA ARG A 83 -30.12 2.64 -0.17
C ARG A 83 -31.08 2.81 1.00
N TYR A 84 -30.62 3.44 2.08
CA TYR A 84 -31.35 3.48 3.35
C TYR A 84 -31.71 4.89 3.81
N GLY A 85 -31.23 5.94 3.13
CA GLY A 85 -31.55 7.33 3.46
C GLY A 85 -30.79 7.91 4.65
N TYR A 86 -29.83 7.19 5.25
CA TYR A 86 -29.05 7.69 6.38
C TYR A 86 -27.99 8.72 5.94
N GLY A 87 -27.84 9.80 6.70
CA GLY A 87 -26.92 10.89 6.37
C GLY A 87 -25.46 10.55 6.68
N THR A 88 -25.23 9.68 7.67
CA THR A 88 -23.91 9.27 8.15
C THR A 88 -23.82 7.76 8.40
N LEU A 89 -22.60 7.23 8.41
CA LEU A 89 -22.34 5.82 8.72
C LEU A 89 -22.61 5.52 10.20
N GLU A 90 -22.41 6.49 11.09
CA GLU A 90 -22.72 6.37 12.51
C GLU A 90 -24.23 6.25 12.78
N GLU A 91 -25.06 6.96 12.02
CA GLU A 91 -26.52 6.79 12.08
C GLU A 91 -26.92 5.39 11.62
N TRP A 92 -26.42 4.96 10.46
CA TRP A 92 -26.70 3.62 9.94
C TRP A 92 -26.25 2.52 10.90
N ALA A 93 -25.05 2.63 11.49
CA ALA A 93 -24.53 1.65 12.45
C ALA A 93 -25.41 1.50 13.70
N LYS A 94 -26.09 2.57 14.16
CA LYS A 94 -27.02 2.50 15.30
C LYS A 94 -28.24 1.64 15.01
N HIS A 95 -28.60 1.45 13.74
CA HIS A 95 -29.69 0.60 13.31
C HIS A 95 -29.28 -0.87 13.15
N SER A 96 -28.08 -1.25 13.60
CA SER A 96 -27.59 -2.64 13.65
C SER A 96 -27.67 -3.36 12.29
N PRO A 97 -26.95 -2.86 11.26
CA PRO A 97 -26.91 -3.51 9.95
C PRO A 97 -26.39 -4.94 10.06
N THR A 98 -26.95 -5.82 9.23
CA THR A 98 -26.62 -7.24 9.19
C THR A 98 -25.31 -7.47 8.45
N TYR A 99 -24.75 -8.68 8.59
CA TYR A 99 -23.57 -9.08 7.81
C TYR A 99 -23.82 -9.01 6.31
N ASP A 100 -25.01 -9.41 5.86
CA ASP A 100 -25.39 -9.38 4.44
C ASP A 100 -25.47 -7.94 3.92
N ASP A 101 -25.97 -6.99 4.72
CA ASP A 101 -25.93 -5.56 4.36
C ASP A 101 -24.48 -5.10 4.10
N PHE A 102 -23.52 -5.53 4.94
CA PHE A 102 -22.11 -5.20 4.73
C PHE A 102 -21.55 -5.82 3.44
N VAL A 103 -21.91 -7.06 3.13
CA VAL A 103 -21.47 -7.74 1.91
C VAL A 103 -22.04 -7.04 0.68
N ASP A 104 -23.35 -6.82 0.65
CA ASP A 104 -24.07 -6.22 -0.49
C ASP A 104 -23.59 -4.81 -0.81
N ILE A 105 -23.30 -4.01 0.22
CA ILE A 105 -22.74 -2.67 0.01
C ILE A 105 -21.28 -2.78 -0.46
N SER A 106 -20.48 -3.69 0.12
CA SER A 106 -19.09 -3.88 -0.29
C SER A 106 -18.98 -4.28 -1.76
N GLU A 107 -19.81 -5.21 -2.22
CA GLU A 107 -19.85 -5.67 -3.61
C GLU A 107 -20.21 -4.54 -4.58
N GLU A 108 -21.19 -3.71 -4.22
CA GLU A 108 -21.56 -2.56 -5.04
C GLU A 108 -20.47 -1.49 -5.06
N ILE A 109 -19.80 -1.24 -3.93
CA ILE A 109 -18.64 -0.34 -3.90
C ILE A 109 -17.55 -0.83 -4.84
N VAL A 110 -17.23 -2.13 -4.84
CA VAL A 110 -16.24 -2.72 -5.74
C VAL A 110 -16.68 -2.53 -7.20
N LYS A 111 -17.92 -2.89 -7.52
CA LYS A 111 -18.48 -2.78 -8.87
C LYS A 111 -18.50 -1.33 -9.39
N SER A 112 -18.88 -0.37 -8.55
CA SER A 112 -19.13 1.01 -8.96
C SER A 112 -17.94 1.95 -8.82
N HIS A 113 -17.01 1.67 -7.89
CA HIS A 113 -15.92 2.58 -7.51
C HIS A 113 -14.52 1.98 -7.55
N VAL A 114 -14.37 0.71 -7.93
CA VAL A 114 -13.06 0.09 -8.16
C VAL A 114 -12.93 -0.25 -9.64
N ALA A 115 -11.76 0.02 -10.22
CA ALA A 115 -11.51 -0.33 -11.61
C ALA A 115 -11.49 -1.85 -11.78
N PRO A 116 -12.13 -2.41 -12.84
CA PRO A 116 -11.94 -3.81 -13.19
C PRO A 116 -10.48 -4.06 -13.63
N GLN A 117 -10.05 -5.33 -13.59
CA GLN A 117 -8.69 -5.72 -13.99
C GLN A 117 -8.32 -5.28 -15.42
N ALA A 118 -9.32 -5.23 -16.32
CA ALA A 118 -9.20 -4.80 -17.72
C ALA A 118 -9.80 -3.40 -17.95
N PHE A 119 -9.46 -2.42 -17.10
CA PHE A 119 -10.07 -1.10 -17.20
C PHE A 119 -9.54 -0.32 -18.41
N HIS A 120 -10.46 -0.03 -19.34
CA HIS A 120 -10.26 0.92 -20.42
C HIS A 120 -11.05 2.20 -20.11
N PRO A 121 -10.38 3.32 -19.85
CA PRO A 121 -11.05 4.61 -19.76
C PRO A 121 -11.68 4.94 -21.12
N PRO A 122 -12.89 5.53 -21.14
CA PRO A 122 -13.52 5.98 -22.37
C PRO A 122 -12.59 6.97 -23.10
N THR A 123 -12.24 6.68 -24.35
CA THR A 123 -11.48 7.58 -25.21
C THR A 123 -12.34 8.76 -25.60
N GLU A 124 -11.95 9.96 -25.19
CA GLU A 124 -12.29 11.30 -25.73
C GLU A 124 -13.75 11.64 -26.12
N ASP A 125 -14.73 10.80 -25.80
CA ASP A 125 -16.15 11.07 -26.05
C ASP A 125 -16.75 12.04 -25.01
N GLU A 126 -17.88 12.66 -25.35
CA GLU A 126 -18.69 13.54 -24.48
C GLU A 126 -19.11 12.87 -23.16
N GLY A 127 -18.96 11.55 -23.01
CA GLY A 127 -19.24 10.77 -21.81
C GLY A 127 -18.06 10.57 -20.84
N ALA A 128 -16.82 10.94 -21.20
CA ALA A 128 -15.63 10.62 -20.42
C ALA A 128 -15.53 11.41 -19.10
N ASP A 129 -15.06 10.78 -18.03
CA ASP A 129 -14.86 11.40 -16.72
C ASP A 129 -13.51 10.96 -16.12
N MET A 130 -12.44 11.62 -16.56
CA MET A 130 -11.07 11.23 -16.18
C MET A 130 -10.82 11.32 -14.67
N VAL A 131 -11.56 12.17 -13.96
CA VAL A 131 -11.41 12.33 -12.50
C VAL A 131 -11.96 11.10 -11.79
N ARG A 132 -13.20 10.70 -12.11
CA ARG A 132 -13.80 9.49 -11.54
C ARG A 132 -13.02 8.25 -11.94
N ASP A 133 -12.59 8.17 -13.19
CA ASP A 133 -11.80 7.04 -13.70
C ASP A 133 -10.46 6.94 -12.97
N THR A 134 -9.78 8.07 -12.73
CA THR A 134 -8.55 8.10 -11.92
C THR A 134 -8.81 7.59 -10.50
N MET A 135 -9.93 7.97 -9.87
CA MET A 135 -10.29 7.48 -8.55
C MET A 135 -10.58 5.97 -8.52
N LYS A 136 -11.20 5.42 -9.57
CA LYS A 136 -11.42 3.97 -9.69
C LYS A 136 -10.11 3.20 -9.76
N VAL A 137 -9.17 3.66 -10.58
CA VAL A 137 -7.84 3.05 -10.71
C VAL A 137 -7.05 3.21 -9.40
N TRP A 138 -7.12 4.39 -8.76
CA TRP A 138 -6.54 4.60 -7.43
C TRP A 138 -7.05 3.58 -6.41
N ASN A 139 -8.38 3.40 -6.33
CA ASN A 139 -8.98 2.46 -5.39
C ASN A 139 -8.51 1.03 -5.66
N TRP A 140 -8.43 0.62 -6.93
CA TRP A 140 -7.89 -0.70 -7.30
C TRP A 140 -6.45 -0.89 -6.82
N ASP A 141 -5.54 0.01 -7.19
CA ASP A 141 -4.12 -0.12 -6.85
C ASP A 141 -3.87 -0.04 -5.33
N ALA A 142 -4.57 0.86 -4.64
CA ALA A 142 -4.46 1.01 -3.20
C ALA A 142 -5.09 -0.17 -2.44
N LEU A 143 -6.19 -0.76 -2.93
CA LEU A 143 -6.75 -2.00 -2.40
C LEU A 143 -5.78 -3.17 -2.62
N LEU A 144 -5.19 -3.30 -3.82
CA LEU A 144 -4.17 -4.31 -4.10
C LEU A 144 -2.99 -4.21 -3.11
N TYR A 145 -2.54 -3.00 -2.81
CA TYR A 145 -1.51 -2.76 -1.79
C TYR A 145 -1.93 -3.16 -0.38
N THR A 146 -3.16 -2.83 -0.01
CA THR A 146 -3.73 -3.16 1.31
C THR A 146 -3.92 -4.66 1.46
N MET A 147 -4.45 -5.36 0.45
CA MET A 147 -4.59 -6.81 0.40
C MET A 147 -3.23 -7.51 0.47
N THR A 148 -2.23 -7.01 -0.26
CA THR A 148 -0.86 -7.55 -0.23
C THR A 148 -0.26 -7.43 1.18
N SER A 149 -0.49 -6.30 1.84
CA SER A 149 -0.07 -6.08 3.22
C SER A 149 -0.81 -6.99 4.21
N HIS A 150 -2.13 -7.14 4.03
CA HIS A 150 -2.98 -7.95 4.89
C HIS A 150 -2.64 -9.44 4.78
N ALA A 151 -2.49 -9.97 3.56
CA ALA A 151 -2.06 -11.36 3.31
C ALA A 151 -0.73 -11.66 4.01
N ALA A 152 0.23 -10.76 3.92
CA ALA A 152 1.51 -10.95 4.60
C ALA A 152 1.43 -10.81 6.12
N ASN A 153 0.58 -9.94 6.65
CA ASN A 153 0.40 -9.79 8.09
C ASN A 153 -0.33 -11.00 8.71
N THR A 154 -1.26 -11.61 7.98
CA THR A 154 -2.01 -12.82 8.36
C THR A 154 -1.22 -14.11 8.12
N GLY A 155 -0.10 -14.05 7.40
CA GLY A 155 0.71 -15.23 7.08
C GLY A 155 0.19 -16.04 5.89
N ASP A 156 -0.75 -15.50 5.11
CA ASP A 156 -1.30 -16.13 3.92
C ASP A 156 -0.34 -16.00 2.72
N VAL A 157 0.64 -16.91 2.67
CA VAL A 157 1.65 -16.95 1.61
C VAL A 157 1.04 -17.26 0.24
N GLY A 158 -0.03 -18.08 0.20
CA GLY A 158 -0.71 -18.42 -1.06
C GLY A 158 -1.32 -17.17 -1.71
N ARG A 159 -2.02 -16.36 -0.92
CA ARG A 159 -2.55 -15.07 -1.40
C ARG A 159 -1.44 -14.08 -1.75
N VAL A 160 -0.33 -14.06 -1.01
CA VAL A 160 0.85 -13.26 -1.40
C VAL A 160 1.32 -13.63 -2.81
N GLU A 161 1.51 -14.92 -3.11
CA GLU A 161 1.95 -15.38 -4.44
C GLU A 161 1.01 -14.90 -5.55
N GLN A 162 -0.31 -15.04 -5.35
CA GLN A 162 -1.31 -14.60 -6.32
C GLN A 162 -1.27 -13.08 -6.57
N LEU A 163 -1.18 -12.28 -5.50
CA LEU A 163 -1.15 -10.82 -5.63
C LEU A 163 0.16 -10.33 -6.27
N LEU A 164 1.27 -11.05 -6.09
CA LEU A 164 2.54 -10.70 -6.73
C LEU A 164 2.51 -10.82 -8.26
N LEU A 165 1.66 -11.68 -8.82
CA LEU A 165 1.44 -11.73 -10.27
C LEU A 165 0.95 -10.38 -10.80
N LEU A 166 0.00 -9.76 -10.10
CA LEU A 166 -0.50 -8.42 -10.46
C LEU A 166 0.60 -7.35 -10.33
N TRP A 167 1.41 -7.43 -9.27
CA TRP A 167 2.52 -6.49 -9.06
C TRP A 167 3.62 -6.59 -10.12
N ILE A 168 3.91 -7.79 -10.65
CA ILE A 168 4.87 -7.96 -11.75
C ILE A 168 4.51 -7.05 -12.93
N TYR A 169 3.23 -7.03 -13.31
CA TYR A 169 2.76 -6.19 -14.43
C TYR A 169 2.86 -4.71 -14.12
N ILE A 170 2.41 -4.28 -12.93
CA ILE A 170 2.51 -2.89 -12.49
C ILE A 170 3.99 -2.44 -12.51
N TRP A 171 4.90 -3.26 -11.97
CA TRP A 171 6.33 -2.96 -11.96
C TRP A 171 6.93 -2.87 -13.35
N LYS A 172 6.52 -3.72 -14.31
CA LYS A 172 6.92 -3.56 -15.73
C LYS A 172 6.44 -2.21 -16.29
N GLY A 173 5.19 -1.84 -16.00
CA GLY A 173 4.59 -0.57 -16.44
C GLY A 173 5.34 0.66 -15.93
N VAL A 174 5.70 0.68 -14.65
CA VAL A 174 6.36 1.83 -13.98
C VAL A 174 7.90 1.82 -14.06
N GLY A 175 8.48 0.96 -14.89
CA GLY A 175 9.94 0.87 -15.09
C GLY A 175 10.72 0.21 -13.95
N LYS A 176 10.07 -0.53 -13.04
CA LYS A 176 10.71 -1.34 -11.98
C LYS A 176 11.07 -2.74 -12.48
N HIS A 177 11.75 -2.81 -13.63
CA HIS A 177 12.05 -4.07 -14.34
C HIS A 177 12.84 -5.09 -13.50
N LYS A 178 13.72 -4.63 -12.60
CA LYS A 178 14.48 -5.52 -11.70
C LYS A 178 13.56 -6.30 -10.76
N TYR A 179 12.57 -5.64 -10.16
CA TYR A 179 11.59 -6.28 -9.29
C TYR A 179 10.68 -7.21 -10.10
N ALA A 180 10.16 -6.73 -11.22
CA ALA A 180 9.33 -7.55 -12.10
C ALA A 180 10.04 -8.84 -12.52
N LYS A 181 11.27 -8.74 -13.05
CA LYS A 181 12.06 -9.90 -13.47
C LYS A 181 12.34 -10.85 -12.31
N HIS A 182 12.89 -10.34 -11.21
CA HIS A 182 13.27 -11.18 -10.08
C HIS A 182 12.07 -11.92 -9.46
N ILE A 183 10.91 -11.26 -9.33
CA ILE A 183 9.71 -11.91 -8.79
C ILE A 183 9.10 -12.88 -9.81
N THR A 184 9.16 -12.60 -11.11
CA THR A 184 8.75 -13.55 -12.16
C THR A 184 9.59 -14.82 -12.09
N ASP A 185 10.91 -14.69 -12.13
CA ASP A 185 11.85 -15.82 -12.08
C ASP A 185 11.67 -16.61 -10.78
N PHE A 186 11.46 -15.90 -9.65
CA PHE A 186 11.23 -16.55 -8.36
C PHE A 186 9.93 -17.37 -8.34
N LEU A 187 8.80 -16.80 -8.79
CA LEU A 187 7.52 -17.51 -8.79
C LEU A 187 7.51 -18.70 -9.77
N LEU A 188 8.16 -18.56 -10.92
CA LEU A 188 8.30 -19.66 -11.89
C LEU A 188 9.10 -20.81 -11.28
N ASN A 189 10.23 -20.51 -10.65
CA ASN A 189 11.03 -21.55 -9.97
C ASN A 189 10.29 -22.15 -8.77
N LEU A 190 9.56 -21.34 -8.00
CA LEU A 190 8.82 -21.81 -6.82
C LEU A 190 7.71 -22.82 -7.19
N ASN A 191 7.05 -22.61 -8.34
CA ASN A 191 5.95 -23.45 -8.79
C ASN A 191 6.40 -24.63 -9.65
N GLU A 192 7.31 -24.41 -10.60
CA GLU A 192 7.66 -25.40 -11.63
C GLU A 192 9.12 -25.85 -11.59
N GLY A 193 10.04 -25.01 -11.10
CA GLY A 193 11.48 -25.25 -11.22
C GLY A 193 12.10 -26.06 -10.07
N TRP A 194 11.69 -25.80 -8.83
CA TRP A 194 12.34 -26.37 -7.64
C TRP A 194 11.64 -27.63 -7.13
N PRO A 195 12.40 -28.55 -6.49
CA PRO A 195 11.80 -29.74 -5.86
C PRO A 195 10.70 -29.35 -4.86
N PRO A 196 9.57 -30.07 -4.79
CA PRO A 196 8.43 -29.70 -3.94
C PRO A 196 8.80 -29.47 -2.47
N ARG A 197 9.76 -30.23 -1.94
CA ARG A 197 10.28 -30.05 -0.57
C ARG A 197 10.95 -28.71 -0.36
N LEU A 198 11.74 -28.23 -1.33
CA LEU A 198 12.39 -26.93 -1.27
C LEU A 198 11.36 -25.79 -1.39
N SER A 199 10.43 -25.89 -2.35
CA SER A 199 9.37 -24.88 -2.51
C SER A 199 8.51 -24.75 -1.26
N ARG A 200 8.16 -25.89 -0.63
CA ARG A 200 7.46 -25.90 0.66
C ARG A 200 8.28 -25.24 1.77
N ALA A 201 9.57 -25.57 1.87
CA ALA A 201 10.44 -24.95 2.87
C ALA A 201 10.53 -23.42 2.69
N ILE A 202 10.64 -22.94 1.45
CA ILE A 202 10.65 -21.50 1.15
C ILE A 202 9.32 -20.85 1.57
N ARG A 203 8.18 -21.42 1.18
CA ARG A 203 6.85 -20.90 1.55
C ARG A 203 6.68 -20.78 3.06
N LEU A 204 7.07 -21.81 3.80
CA LEU A 204 6.97 -21.83 5.27
C LEU A 204 7.90 -20.82 5.96
N ASN A 205 8.97 -20.38 5.29
CA ASN A 205 9.96 -19.47 5.86
C ASN A 205 9.94 -18.09 5.21
N TRP A 206 8.97 -17.77 4.35
CA TRP A 206 8.92 -16.46 3.70
C TRP A 206 8.46 -15.36 4.66
N LEU A 207 7.53 -15.72 5.54
CA LEU A 207 6.96 -14.87 6.58
C LEU A 207 7.19 -15.52 7.94
N VAL A 208 7.48 -14.71 8.95
CA VAL A 208 7.65 -15.14 10.34
C VAL A 208 6.80 -14.27 11.24
N ASN A 209 6.32 -14.80 12.37
CA ASN A 209 5.56 -14.02 13.36
C ASN A 209 6.38 -13.88 14.66
N PRO A 210 7.24 -12.85 14.77
CA PRO A 210 8.05 -12.62 15.98
C PRO A 210 7.22 -12.32 17.22
N THR A 211 5.95 -11.95 17.07
CA THR A 211 5.10 -11.51 18.18
C THR A 211 4.20 -12.61 18.73
N GLY A 212 3.97 -13.68 17.95
CA GLY A 212 2.98 -14.72 18.24
C GLY A 212 1.52 -14.25 18.20
N LYS A 213 1.24 -12.99 17.83
CA LYS A 213 -0.11 -12.42 17.82
C LYS A 213 -0.77 -12.54 16.44
N PRO A 214 -2.12 -12.54 16.36
CA PRO A 214 -2.83 -12.33 15.10
C PRO A 214 -2.30 -11.09 14.37
N ASP A 215 -2.23 -11.15 13.04
CA ASP A 215 -1.66 -10.10 12.16
C ASP A 215 -0.18 -9.72 12.44
N GLY A 216 0.51 -10.58 13.18
CA GLY A 216 1.89 -10.39 13.63
C GLY A 216 2.96 -10.84 12.64
N PHE A 217 2.58 -11.44 11.50
CA PHE A 217 3.55 -11.92 10.52
C PHE A 217 4.26 -10.76 9.81
N ARG A 218 5.55 -10.95 9.52
CA ARG A 218 6.44 -10.01 8.84
C ARG A 218 7.32 -10.77 7.87
N GLY A 219 7.77 -10.08 6.82
CA GLY A 219 8.83 -10.60 5.96
C GLY A 219 10.09 -10.91 6.78
N VAL A 220 10.75 -12.03 6.49
CA VAL A 220 12.00 -12.39 7.18
C VAL A 220 13.06 -11.29 7.04
N ASP A 221 13.15 -10.67 5.86
CA ASP A 221 14.06 -9.56 5.61
C ASP A 221 13.80 -8.35 6.52
N TRP A 222 12.53 -8.08 6.89
CA TRP A 222 12.20 -7.05 7.87
C TRP A 222 12.79 -7.34 9.25
N VAL A 223 12.68 -8.59 9.71
CA VAL A 223 13.20 -9.02 11.01
C VAL A 223 14.73 -8.96 11.01
N LEU A 224 15.36 -9.34 9.90
CA LEU A 224 16.80 -9.24 9.72
C LEU A 224 17.28 -7.79 9.69
N GLU A 225 16.57 -6.89 9.01
CA GLU A 225 16.88 -5.45 8.99
C GLU A 225 16.77 -4.84 10.39
N TRP A 226 15.75 -5.24 11.14
CA TRP A 226 15.59 -4.84 12.54
C TRP A 226 16.73 -5.34 13.42
N ASN A 227 17.19 -6.58 13.23
CA ASN A 227 18.37 -7.12 13.93
C ASN A 227 19.66 -6.41 13.51
N ASN A 228 19.81 -6.08 12.23
CA ASN A 228 20.95 -5.31 11.73
C ASN A 228 21.02 -3.92 12.36
N LEU A 229 19.88 -3.24 12.51
CA LEU A 229 19.80 -1.95 13.20
C LEU A 229 20.33 -2.07 14.63
N ARG A 230 19.90 -3.10 15.37
CA ARG A 230 20.35 -3.35 16.75
C ARG A 230 21.84 -3.62 16.82
N HIS A 231 22.36 -4.50 15.97
CA HIS A 231 23.78 -4.85 15.95
C HIS A 231 24.68 -3.67 15.58
N LYS A 232 24.28 -2.86 14.59
CA LYS A 232 25.15 -1.83 14.00
C LYS A 232 24.99 -0.44 14.60
N ARG A 233 23.83 -0.14 15.21
CA ARG A 233 23.52 1.20 15.73
C ARG A 233 23.29 1.22 17.23
N THR A 234 22.66 0.19 17.79
CA THR A 234 22.30 0.19 19.22
C THR A 234 23.39 -0.43 20.09
N HIS A 235 23.96 -1.56 19.67
CA HIS A 235 24.88 -2.37 20.48
C HIS A 235 26.28 -2.53 19.86
N SER A 236 26.63 -1.69 18.87
CA SER A 236 27.91 -1.81 18.16
C SER A 236 29.11 -1.27 18.91
N GLY A 237 28.93 -0.69 20.10
CA GLY A 237 29.93 0.17 20.73
C GLY A 237 30.00 1.55 20.06
N GLN A 238 30.84 2.44 20.59
CA GLN A 238 31.05 3.81 20.10
C GLN A 238 32.51 4.08 19.78
N GLY A 239 32.77 4.95 18.81
CA GLY A 239 34.11 5.41 18.43
C GLY A 239 35.04 4.25 18.04
N PRO A 240 36.27 4.17 18.57
CA PRO A 240 37.25 3.14 18.18
C PRO A 240 36.81 1.71 18.55
N ASN A 241 35.82 1.56 19.44
CA ASN A 241 35.29 0.25 19.84
C ASN A 241 34.25 -0.30 18.85
N GLN A 242 33.84 0.46 17.84
CA GLN A 242 32.89 0.02 16.81
C GLN A 242 33.56 -0.90 15.77
N THR A 243 34.07 -2.03 16.25
CA THR A 243 34.78 -3.03 15.43
C THR A 243 33.87 -4.22 15.11
N ILE A 244 34.12 -4.89 13.98
CA ILE A 244 33.40 -6.14 13.62
C ILE A 244 33.53 -7.18 14.73
N ARG A 245 34.73 -7.32 15.31
CA ARG A 245 34.99 -8.26 16.42
C ARG A 245 34.09 -7.98 17.63
N TYR A 246 33.91 -6.70 17.97
CA TYR A 246 33.02 -6.31 19.05
C TYR A 246 31.55 -6.60 18.71
N ILE A 247 31.09 -6.24 17.50
CA ILE A 247 29.72 -6.53 17.05
C ILE A 247 29.43 -8.03 17.11
N ILE A 248 30.34 -8.89 16.63
CA ILE A 248 30.18 -10.35 16.69
C ILE A 248 30.07 -10.82 18.15
N LYS A 249 30.93 -10.30 19.04
CA LYS A 249 30.89 -10.63 20.47
C LYS A 249 29.56 -10.25 21.12
N GLN A 250 28.97 -9.11 20.75
CA GLN A 250 27.72 -8.61 21.33
C GLN A 250 26.46 -9.21 20.69
N SER A 251 26.53 -9.67 19.44
CA SER A 251 25.38 -10.17 18.67
C SER A 251 24.53 -11.22 19.40
N PRO A 252 25.09 -12.30 19.99
CA PRO A 252 24.28 -13.29 20.70
C PRO A 252 23.63 -12.76 21.99
N LEU A 253 24.07 -11.60 22.50
CA LEU A 253 23.58 -11.00 23.74
C LEU A 253 22.49 -9.95 23.52
N VAL A 254 22.16 -9.60 22.27
CA VAL A 254 21.19 -8.52 21.97
C VAL A 254 19.84 -8.76 22.64
N GLU A 255 19.32 -10.00 22.59
CA GLU A 255 18.05 -10.31 23.25
C GLU A 255 18.13 -10.17 24.77
N VAL A 256 19.24 -10.61 25.37
CA VAL A 256 19.50 -10.46 26.81
C VAL A 256 19.51 -8.97 27.17
N PHE A 257 20.21 -8.12 26.41
CA PHE A 257 20.20 -6.67 26.66
C PHE A 257 18.79 -6.09 26.63
N GLN A 258 17.97 -6.49 25.66
CA GLN A 258 16.60 -6.01 25.55
C GLN A 258 15.73 -6.43 26.73
N ASN A 259 15.89 -7.67 27.19
CA ASN A 259 15.12 -8.15 28.32
C ASN A 259 15.60 -7.51 29.63
N THR A 260 16.90 -7.28 29.80
CA THR A 260 17.43 -6.52 30.94
C THR A 260 16.89 -5.08 30.98
N HIS A 261 16.82 -4.39 29.83
CA HIS A 261 16.20 -3.07 29.77
C HIS A 261 14.74 -3.09 30.26
N LYS A 262 13.93 -4.07 29.83
CA LYS A 262 12.54 -4.22 30.31
C LYS A 262 12.46 -4.48 31.81
N VAL A 263 13.34 -5.32 32.35
CA VAL A 263 13.38 -5.61 33.80
C VAL A 263 13.69 -4.35 34.60
N ILE A 264 14.66 -3.55 34.14
CA ILE A 264 15.02 -2.27 34.76
C ILE A 264 13.83 -1.30 34.69
N GLU A 265 13.19 -1.15 33.52
CA GLU A 265 12.02 -0.28 33.36
C GLU A 265 10.88 -0.65 34.32
N VAL A 266 10.61 -1.95 34.48
CA VAL A 266 9.62 -2.45 35.45
C VAL A 266 10.05 -2.15 36.88
N GLY A 267 11.31 -2.43 37.24
CA GLY A 267 11.84 -2.20 38.58
C GLY A 267 11.79 -0.74 39.02
N PHE A 268 11.96 0.20 38.08
CA PHE A 268 11.84 1.64 38.33
C PHE A 268 10.41 2.20 38.15
N ALA A 269 9.39 1.33 38.04
CA ALA A 269 8.00 1.72 37.79
C ALA A 269 7.82 2.66 36.58
N LEU A 270 8.69 2.54 35.57
CA LEU A 270 8.59 3.26 34.30
C LEU A 270 7.53 2.65 33.36
N THR A 271 6.72 1.70 33.88
CA THR A 271 5.70 0.94 33.17
C THR A 271 4.56 1.80 32.61
N SER A 272 4.36 3.01 33.15
CA SER A 272 3.39 4.00 32.65
C SER A 272 3.84 4.73 31.38
N ARG A 273 5.12 4.60 30.97
CA ARG A 273 5.64 5.21 29.74
C ARG A 273 5.49 4.24 28.57
N THR A 274 4.45 4.44 27.77
CA THR A 274 4.34 3.73 26.50
C THR A 274 5.43 4.22 25.54
N LEU A 275 6.44 3.39 25.25
CA LEU A 275 7.38 3.64 24.12
C LEU A 275 6.66 3.62 22.76
N LYS A 276 5.46 3.06 22.72
CA LYS A 276 4.56 3.13 21.57
C LYS A 276 3.79 4.44 21.63
N HIS A 277 4.13 5.36 20.73
CA HIS A 277 3.22 6.47 20.45
C HIS A 277 1.85 5.89 20.06
N PRO A 278 0.75 6.37 20.68
CA PRO A 278 -0.58 5.98 20.24
C PRO A 278 -0.72 6.31 18.75
N PRO A 279 -1.49 5.51 17.98
CA PRO A 279 -1.77 5.86 16.61
C PRO A 279 -2.39 7.26 16.56
N PRO A 280 -2.05 8.07 15.55
CA PRO A 280 -2.62 9.40 15.42
C PRO A 280 -4.15 9.31 15.34
N VAL A 281 -4.85 10.23 15.99
CA VAL A 281 -6.31 10.34 15.87
C VAL A 281 -6.63 10.89 14.48
N MET A 282 -6.98 9.99 13.55
CA MET A 282 -7.13 10.33 12.14
C MET A 282 -8.51 10.86 11.75
N LYS A 283 -9.50 10.84 12.64
CA LYS A 283 -10.91 11.17 12.33
C LYS A 283 -11.07 12.49 11.57
N LYS A 284 -10.63 13.62 12.16
CA LYS A 284 -10.73 14.95 11.54
C LYS A 284 -9.95 15.05 10.21
N THR A 285 -8.80 14.39 10.13
CA THR A 285 -7.97 14.41 8.93
C THR A 285 -8.62 13.65 7.77
N LEU A 286 -9.21 12.48 8.05
CA LEU A 286 -9.96 11.72 7.06
C LEU A 286 -11.27 12.41 6.67
N GLU A 287 -11.98 13.01 7.64
CA GLU A 287 -13.17 13.83 7.39
C GLU A 287 -12.85 14.99 6.44
N HIS A 288 -11.73 15.70 6.65
CA HIS A 288 -11.31 16.80 5.78
C HIS A 288 -11.07 16.34 4.34
N VAL A 289 -10.34 15.23 4.13
CA VAL A 289 -10.11 14.67 2.78
C VAL A 289 -11.42 14.19 2.16
N ARG A 290 -12.29 13.54 2.93
CA ARG A 290 -13.61 13.09 2.48
C ARG A 290 -14.48 14.27 2.04
N SER A 291 -14.60 15.32 2.86
CA SER A 291 -15.35 16.52 2.52
C SER A 291 -14.81 17.19 1.27
N TYR A 292 -13.48 17.21 1.08
CA TYR A 292 -12.87 17.72 -0.15
C TYR A 292 -13.26 16.89 -1.37
N MET A 293 -13.15 15.56 -1.30
CA MET A 293 -13.57 14.65 -2.38
C MET A 293 -15.06 14.79 -2.72
N GLU A 294 -15.92 14.95 -1.70
CA GLU A 294 -17.37 15.14 -1.87
C GLU A 294 -17.67 16.50 -2.52
N SER A 295 -17.03 17.59 -2.05
CA SER A 295 -17.21 18.93 -2.62
C SER A 295 -16.77 19.02 -4.09
N GLU A 296 -15.69 18.30 -4.43
CA GLU A 296 -15.17 18.22 -5.80
C GLU A 296 -15.83 17.10 -6.62
N LYS A 297 -16.80 16.39 -6.03
CA LYS A 297 -17.58 15.31 -6.67
C LYS A 297 -16.69 14.24 -7.33
N MET A 298 -15.57 13.91 -6.72
CA MET A 298 -14.51 13.08 -7.35
C MET A 298 -14.95 11.62 -7.60
N LEU A 299 -15.93 11.12 -6.85
CA LEU A 299 -16.46 9.74 -6.98
C LEU A 299 -17.79 9.67 -7.74
N THR A 300 -18.41 10.81 -8.03
CA THR A 300 -19.67 10.92 -8.78
C THR A 300 -19.38 11.12 -10.25
N LEU A 301 -20.19 10.52 -11.13
CA LEU A 301 -20.05 10.70 -12.58
C LEU A 301 -20.32 12.17 -12.95
N GLN A 302 -19.34 12.81 -13.57
CA GLN A 302 -19.48 14.11 -14.23
C GLN A 302 -18.80 14.07 -15.59
N ARG A 303 -19.62 14.12 -16.64
CA ARG A 303 -19.17 14.06 -18.02
C ARG A 303 -18.28 15.25 -18.39
N GLY A 304 -17.26 15.00 -19.20
CA GLY A 304 -16.35 15.99 -19.76
C GLY A 304 -15.21 16.43 -18.85
N ARG A 305 -15.07 15.87 -17.63
CA ARG A 305 -13.96 16.21 -16.73
C ARG A 305 -12.63 15.67 -17.24
N LYS A 306 -11.62 16.53 -17.28
CA LYS A 306 -10.24 16.20 -17.66
C LYS A 306 -9.30 16.38 -16.47
N LEU A 307 -8.32 15.49 -16.33
CA LEU A 307 -7.08 15.80 -15.61
C LEU A 307 -6.16 16.51 -16.63
N GLY A 308 -5.43 17.55 -16.23
CA GLY A 308 -4.56 18.33 -17.14
C GLY A 308 -3.54 17.50 -17.95
N LYS A 309 -2.72 18.17 -18.78
CA LYS A 309 -1.85 17.57 -19.85
C LYS A 309 -0.98 16.34 -19.50
N LYS A 310 -0.77 16.02 -18.21
CA LYS A 310 -0.11 14.79 -17.73
C LYS A 310 -1.14 13.91 -17.02
N ALA A 311 -2.04 13.30 -17.77
CA ALA A 311 -3.11 12.51 -17.16
C ALA A 311 -2.54 11.25 -16.49
N VAL A 312 -2.95 10.99 -15.24
CA VAL A 312 -2.76 9.68 -14.57
C VAL A 312 -3.31 8.58 -15.44
N VAL A 313 -4.43 8.84 -16.11
CA VAL A 313 -5.06 7.93 -17.05
C VAL A 313 -4.10 7.52 -18.16
N ASP A 314 -3.26 8.41 -18.68
CA ASP A 314 -2.27 8.07 -19.72
C ASP A 314 -1.10 7.21 -19.17
N TYR A 315 -0.75 7.35 -17.89
CA TYR A 315 0.29 6.55 -17.24
C TYR A 315 -0.22 5.19 -16.72
N ALA A 316 -1.42 5.18 -16.14
CA ALA A 316 -2.18 4.00 -15.76
C ALA A 316 -2.55 3.18 -17.00
N LEU A 317 -3.00 3.82 -18.09
CA LEU A 317 -3.15 3.22 -19.42
C LEU A 317 -1.83 2.73 -19.98
N LYS A 318 -0.72 3.45 -19.87
CA LYS A 318 0.57 2.89 -20.30
C LYS A 318 0.98 1.67 -19.46
N ALA A 319 0.55 1.56 -18.21
CA ALA A 319 0.76 0.36 -17.40
C ALA A 319 -0.23 -0.77 -17.72
N THR A 320 -1.52 -0.46 -17.98
CA THR A 320 -2.60 -1.42 -18.27
C THR A 320 -2.72 -1.79 -19.77
N ALA A 321 -2.55 -0.87 -20.70
CA ALA A 321 -2.45 -1.16 -22.14
C ALA A 321 -1.18 -1.97 -22.46
N ARG A 322 -0.05 -1.70 -21.79
CA ARG A 322 1.12 -2.63 -21.83
C ARG A 322 0.80 -3.98 -21.19
N TRP A 323 -0.13 -4.04 -20.24
CA TRP A 323 -0.62 -5.30 -19.66
C TRP A 323 -1.39 -6.13 -20.70
N MET A 324 -2.34 -5.54 -21.46
CA MET A 324 -3.04 -6.26 -22.54
C MET A 324 -2.11 -6.63 -23.68
N GLN A 325 -1.25 -5.71 -24.11
CA GLN A 325 -0.36 -5.96 -25.23
C GLN A 325 0.69 -7.03 -24.89
N ALA A 326 1.28 -7.00 -23.70
CA ALA A 326 2.19 -8.06 -23.25
C ALA A 326 1.46 -9.40 -22.99
N MET A 327 0.19 -9.38 -22.57
CA MET A 327 -0.63 -10.59 -22.43
C MET A 327 -0.91 -11.21 -23.80
N LEU A 328 -1.33 -10.41 -24.78
CA LEU A 328 -1.58 -10.85 -26.16
C LEU A 328 -0.29 -11.31 -26.86
N GLU A 329 0.83 -10.61 -26.67
CA GLU A 329 2.15 -10.99 -27.22
C GLU A 329 2.73 -12.25 -26.57
N SER A 330 2.45 -12.49 -25.28
CA SER A 330 2.89 -13.72 -24.60
C SER A 330 1.99 -14.92 -24.92
N MET A 331 0.70 -14.72 -25.16
CA MET A 331 -0.21 -15.77 -25.62
C MET A 331 -0.03 -16.10 -27.09
N GLY A 332 0.34 -15.14 -27.94
CA GLY A 332 0.64 -15.36 -29.36
C GLY A 332 1.97 -16.07 -29.64
N ASN A 333 2.85 -16.22 -28.63
CA ASN A 333 4.09 -17.00 -28.73
C ASN A 333 3.98 -18.39 -28.07
N ILE A 334 2.77 -18.78 -27.64
CA ILE A 334 2.48 -20.08 -27.01
C ILE A 334 1.54 -20.94 -27.88
N PHE A 335 1.19 -20.49 -29.09
CA PHE A 335 0.46 -21.27 -30.11
C PHE A 335 1.22 -21.35 -31.42
#